data_AF-A0A3P7N7N3-F1
#
_entry.id   AF-A0A3P7N7N3-F1
#
_cell.length_a   1.000
_cell.length_b   1.000
_cell.length_c   1.000
_cell.angle_alpha   90.00
_cell.angle_beta   90.00
_cell.angle_gamma   90.00
#
_symmetry.space_group_name_H-M   'P 1'
#
loop_
_entity.id
_entity.type
_entity.pdbx_description
1 polymer ?
#
loop_
_entity_poly.entity_id
_entity_poly.type
_entity_poly.pdbx_seq_one_letter_code
_entity_poly.pdbx_strand_id
1 'polypeptide(L)'
;MLLRTRFFSASPVAVPTSLRESGARVAVFKDDAFFPYHGSAEGLKRWVMAERWSLMPRATPTNIAEIGSNGKLTVLVVCTEVALFRARGAAEDLRKNEYLYSRYQFAWLDGPEVATNIVMGNMEPPNIMVFNYSTYEFYLSDDEPQKMTRASIVTWLNQLADAIEKNTAVAQGG
;
A
#
# COMPACT_ATOMS: atom_id res chain seq x y z
N MET A 1 -15.72 -7.45 -6.45
CA MET A 1 -16.51 -6.99 -5.29
C MET A 1 -16.04 -5.58 -4.95
N LEU A 2 -16.86 -4.55 -5.15
CA LEU A 2 -16.52 -3.18 -4.77
C LEU A 2 -16.38 -3.12 -3.24
N LEU A 3 -15.23 -2.70 -2.73
CA LEU A 3 -15.05 -2.38 -1.31
C LEU A 3 -16.02 -1.26 -0.96
N ARG A 4 -17.18 -1.61 -0.38
CA ARG A 4 -18.11 -0.63 0.16
C ARG A 4 -17.53 -0.15 1.49
N THR A 5 -16.91 1.03 1.49
CA THR A 5 -16.62 1.76 2.74
C THR A 5 -17.95 2.03 3.43
N ARG A 6 -18.08 1.56 4.68
CA ARG A 6 -19.26 1.77 5.51
C ARG A 6 -18.93 2.77 6.60
N PHE A 7 -19.85 3.69 6.85
CA PHE A 7 -19.73 4.67 7.92
C PHE A 7 -20.68 4.30 9.05
N PHE A 8 -20.17 4.38 10.28
CA PHE A 8 -20.91 4.09 11.50
C PHE A 8 -20.71 5.24 12.47
N SER A 9 -21.69 5.47 13.33
CA SER A 9 -21.60 6.38 14.47
C SER A 9 -22.00 5.64 15.73
N ALA A 10 -21.25 5.83 16.81
CA ALA A 10 -21.50 5.18 18.09
C ALA A 10 -21.25 6.17 19.24
N SER A 11 -21.92 5.93 20.37
CA SER A 11 -21.64 6.64 21.62
C SER A 11 -20.23 6.29 22.12
N PRO A 12 -19.52 7.19 22.83
CA PRO A 12 -18.19 6.91 23.37
C PRO A 12 -18.12 5.63 24.22
N VAL A 13 -19.18 5.27 24.93
CA VAL A 13 -19.20 4.05 25.76
C VAL A 13 -19.23 2.76 24.93
N ALA A 14 -19.67 2.83 23.67
CA ALA A 14 -19.85 1.69 22.78
C ALA A 14 -18.63 1.38 21.89
N VAL A 15 -17.58 2.21 21.94
CA VAL A 15 -16.33 1.99 21.19
C VAL A 15 -15.21 1.45 22.11
N PRO A 16 -14.17 0.79 21.56
CA PRO A 16 -13.04 0.28 22.34
C PRO A 16 -12.37 1.36 23.20
N THR A 17 -11.89 0.97 24.39
CA THR A 17 -11.19 1.90 25.32
C THR A 17 -9.98 2.56 24.66
N SER A 18 -9.19 1.82 23.90
CA SER A 18 -8.03 2.34 23.17
C SER A 18 -8.38 3.46 22.18
N LEU A 19 -9.54 3.37 21.51
CA LEU A 19 -10.01 4.46 20.65
C LEU A 19 -10.43 5.67 21.49
N ARG A 20 -11.12 5.47 22.62
CA ARG A 20 -11.47 6.58 23.52
C ARG A 20 -10.23 7.32 24.03
N GLU A 21 -9.22 6.58 24.47
CA GLU A 21 -7.97 7.12 25.01
C GLU A 21 -7.16 7.87 23.96
N SER A 22 -7.28 7.50 22.68
CA SER A 22 -6.67 8.28 21.59
C SER A 22 -7.25 9.71 21.50
N GLY A 23 -8.47 9.94 21.96
CA GLY A 23 -9.18 11.23 21.81
C GLY A 23 -9.70 11.50 20.39
N ALA A 24 -9.52 10.58 19.45
CA ALA A 24 -10.02 10.72 18.09
C ALA A 24 -11.55 10.57 18.02
N ARG A 25 -12.18 11.41 17.19
CA ARG A 25 -13.62 11.33 16.91
C ARG A 25 -13.95 10.47 15.69
N VAL A 26 -12.96 10.26 14.83
CA VAL A 26 -13.07 9.43 13.63
C VAL A 26 -11.89 8.48 13.60
N ALA A 27 -12.15 7.22 13.28
CA ALA A 27 -11.13 6.21 13.06
C ALA A 27 -11.55 5.27 11.93
N VAL A 28 -10.56 4.71 11.25
CA VAL A 28 -10.77 3.61 10.29
C VAL A 28 -10.40 2.31 10.98
N PHE A 29 -11.32 1.35 10.95
CA PHE A 29 -11.09 -0.02 11.42
C PHE A 29 -10.83 -0.92 10.22
N LYS A 30 -9.66 -1.57 10.19
CA LYS A 30 -9.27 -2.50 9.13
C LYS A 30 -8.17 -3.43 9.62
N ASP A 31 -8.13 -4.64 9.08
CA ASP A 31 -7.06 -5.63 9.31
C ASP A 31 -6.73 -5.79 10.81
N ASP A 32 -7.77 -5.96 11.64
CA ASP A 32 -7.68 -6.14 13.09
C ASP A 32 -7.00 -4.98 13.87
N ALA A 33 -6.90 -3.80 13.25
CA ALA A 33 -6.37 -2.58 13.83
C ALA A 33 -7.33 -1.40 13.64
N PHE A 34 -7.03 -0.28 14.30
CA PHE A 34 -7.70 0.99 14.06
C PHE A 34 -6.69 2.13 13.87
N PHE A 35 -7.07 3.09 13.04
CA PHE A 35 -6.25 4.23 12.65
C PHE A 35 -7.01 5.51 13.03
N PRO A 36 -6.62 6.20 14.11
CA PRO A 36 -7.31 7.41 14.56
C PRO A 36 -6.99 8.62 13.68
N TYR A 37 -7.98 9.48 13.47
CA TYR A 37 -7.80 10.76 12.77
C TYR A 37 -7.80 11.94 13.74
N HIS A 38 -6.73 12.73 13.70
CA HIS A 38 -6.53 13.93 14.52
C HIS A 38 -6.50 15.24 13.70
N GLY A 39 -6.77 15.17 12.40
CA GLY A 39 -6.75 16.35 11.52
C GLY A 39 -8.05 17.14 11.50
N SER A 40 -8.12 18.12 10.59
CA SER A 40 -9.29 19.00 10.43
C SER A 40 -10.42 18.38 9.61
N ALA A 41 -11.60 19.02 9.61
CA ALA A 41 -12.74 18.55 8.82
C ALA A 41 -12.44 18.53 7.31
N GLU A 42 -11.68 19.50 6.81
CA GLU A 42 -11.29 19.64 5.41
C GLU A 42 -10.37 18.50 4.97
N GLY A 43 -9.48 18.05 5.86
CA GLY A 43 -8.57 16.94 5.60
C GLY A 43 -9.22 15.55 5.68
N LEU A 44 -10.41 15.45 6.29
CA LEU A 44 -11.03 14.17 6.61
C LEU A 44 -11.30 13.33 5.36
N LYS A 45 -11.88 13.93 4.32
CA LYS A 45 -12.19 13.20 3.06
C LYS A 45 -10.93 12.60 2.45
N ARG A 46 -9.86 13.38 2.36
CA ARG A 46 -8.57 12.93 1.82
C ARG A 46 -7.98 11.81 2.66
N TRP A 47 -8.00 11.97 3.98
CA TRP A 47 -7.51 10.95 4.90
C TRP A 47 -8.30 9.64 4.80
N VAL A 48 -9.64 9.70 4.79
CA VAL A 48 -10.48 8.49 4.61
C VAL A 48 -10.17 7.79 3.28
N MET A 49 -10.02 8.54 2.19
CA MET A 49 -9.71 7.95 0.88
C MET A 49 -8.34 7.28 0.84
N ALA A 50 -7.37 7.79 1.59
CA ALA A 50 -6.05 7.18 1.72
C ALA A 50 -6.06 5.96 2.67
N GLU A 51 -6.77 6.06 3.80
CA GLU A 51 -6.73 5.08 4.87
C GLU A 51 -7.71 3.90 4.64
N ARG A 52 -8.69 4.02 3.75
CA ARG A 52 -9.71 2.95 3.52
C ARG A 52 -9.17 1.63 2.99
N TRP A 53 -7.95 1.62 2.43
CA TRP A 53 -7.39 0.43 1.80
C TRP A 53 -6.91 -0.58 2.84
N SER A 54 -7.24 -1.86 2.61
CA SER A 54 -6.71 -2.96 3.42
C SER A 54 -5.19 -3.08 3.28
N LEU A 55 -4.60 -4.03 4.00
CA LEU A 55 -3.16 -4.30 3.97
C LEU A 55 -2.61 -4.44 2.56
N MET A 56 -3.32 -5.19 1.72
CA MET A 56 -2.93 -5.47 0.36
C MET A 56 -4.20 -5.75 -0.46
N PRO A 57 -4.95 -4.73 -0.90
CA PRO A 57 -6.09 -4.90 -1.79
C PRO A 57 -5.70 -5.51 -3.12
N ARG A 58 -6.66 -6.16 -3.79
CA ARG A 58 -6.51 -6.54 -5.19
C ARG A 58 -6.55 -5.29 -6.05
N ALA A 59 -5.48 -5.04 -6.80
CA ALA A 59 -5.46 -4.04 -7.85
C ALA A 59 -6.06 -4.61 -9.15
N THR A 60 -6.85 -3.78 -9.81
CA THR A 60 -7.49 -4.03 -11.10
C THR A 60 -7.36 -2.79 -11.97
N PRO A 61 -7.54 -2.89 -13.30
CA PRO A 61 -7.55 -1.70 -14.17
C PRO A 61 -8.53 -0.61 -13.70
N THR A 62 -9.61 -0.99 -13.03
CA THR A 62 -10.67 -0.09 -12.57
C THR A 62 -10.40 0.60 -11.24
N ASN A 63 -9.49 0.10 -10.39
CA ASN A 63 -9.26 0.66 -9.05
C ASN A 63 -7.81 1.09 -8.80
N ILE A 64 -6.87 0.76 -9.68
CA ILE A 64 -5.44 1.08 -9.50
C ILE A 64 -5.19 2.58 -9.34
N ALA A 65 -5.97 3.39 -10.06
CA ALA A 65 -5.95 4.85 -9.94
C ALA A 65 -6.30 5.32 -8.53
N GLU A 66 -7.34 4.76 -7.94
CA GLU A 66 -7.77 5.12 -6.60
C GLU A 66 -6.80 4.62 -5.53
N ILE A 67 -6.17 3.46 -5.74
CA ILE A 67 -5.14 2.90 -4.85
C ILE A 67 -3.91 3.83 -4.86
N GLY A 68 -3.44 4.23 -6.03
CA GLY A 68 -2.26 5.08 -6.19
C GLY A 68 -2.47 6.56 -5.85
N SER A 69 -3.72 7.04 -5.78
CA SER A 69 -4.05 8.43 -5.45
C SER A 69 -4.07 8.73 -3.95
N ASN A 70 -3.50 7.86 -3.11
CA ASN A 70 -3.47 8.02 -1.65
C ASN A 70 -2.25 8.82 -1.13
N GLY A 71 -1.42 9.34 -2.04
CA GLY A 71 -0.18 10.07 -1.69
C GLY A 71 0.99 9.17 -1.32
N LYS A 72 0.86 7.85 -1.54
CA LYS A 72 1.90 6.84 -1.34
C LYS A 72 2.28 6.20 -2.68
N LEU A 73 3.48 5.63 -2.74
CA LEU A 73 3.86 4.75 -3.83
C LEU A 73 3.16 3.39 -3.67
N THR A 74 2.73 2.80 -4.79
CA THR A 74 2.02 1.52 -4.77
C THR A 74 3.01 0.39 -4.98
N VAL A 75 3.14 -0.51 -4.02
CA VAL A 75 3.90 -1.76 -4.19
C VAL A 75 2.97 -2.76 -4.87
N LEU A 76 3.17 -3.00 -6.16
CA LEU A 76 2.38 -3.93 -6.96
C LEU A 76 3.08 -5.29 -7.00
N VAL A 77 2.37 -6.32 -6.54
CA VAL A 77 2.88 -7.70 -6.54
C VAL A 77 2.09 -8.54 -7.54
N VAL A 78 2.77 -9.03 -8.57
CA VAL A 78 2.24 -9.97 -9.55
C VAL A 78 2.43 -11.36 -8.97
N CYS A 79 1.39 -11.96 -8.41
CA CYS A 79 1.55 -13.09 -7.49
C CYS A 79 1.22 -14.46 -8.10
N THR A 80 1.96 -15.46 -7.62
CA THR A 80 1.43 -16.80 -7.30
C THR A 80 1.01 -16.85 -5.82
N GLU A 81 0.27 -17.88 -5.36
CA GLU A 81 -0.19 -17.98 -3.95
C GLU A 81 0.95 -17.84 -2.92
N VAL A 82 2.12 -18.43 -3.19
CA VAL A 82 3.27 -18.39 -2.27
C VAL A 82 3.89 -16.99 -2.20
N ALA A 83 4.00 -16.29 -3.34
CA ALA A 83 4.51 -14.92 -3.37
C ALA A 83 3.56 -13.96 -2.64
N LEU A 84 2.25 -14.20 -2.73
CA LEU A 84 1.22 -13.44 -2.03
C LEU A 84 1.42 -13.51 -0.51
N PHE A 85 1.70 -14.70 0.04
CA PHE A 85 1.96 -14.86 1.47
C PHE A 85 3.20 -14.09 1.93
N ARG A 86 4.31 -14.16 1.18
CA ARG A 86 5.55 -13.43 1.51
C ARG A 86 5.35 -11.91 1.47
N ALA A 87 4.70 -11.41 0.42
CA ALA A 87 4.39 -10.00 0.28
C ALA A 87 3.44 -9.49 1.36
N ARG A 88 2.44 -10.30 1.74
CA ARG A 88 1.53 -9.96 2.85
C ARG A 88 2.29 -9.84 4.16
N GLY A 89 3.21 -10.76 4.46
CA GLY A 89 4.09 -10.64 5.63
C GLY A 89 4.97 -9.38 5.58
N ALA A 90 5.49 -9.02 4.41
CA ALA A 90 6.29 -7.79 4.26
C ALA A 90 5.43 -6.54 4.51
N ALA A 91 4.19 -6.52 4.01
CA ALA A 91 3.25 -5.46 4.27
C ALA A 91 2.90 -5.33 5.77
N GLU A 92 2.77 -6.45 6.49
CA GLU A 92 2.54 -6.45 7.95
C GLU A 92 3.72 -5.85 8.71
N ASP A 93 4.96 -6.13 8.30
CA ASP A 93 6.14 -5.51 8.91
C ASP A 93 6.29 -4.04 8.56
N LEU A 94 6.00 -3.69 7.31
CA LEU A 94 5.98 -2.31 6.86
C LEU A 94 5.03 -1.46 7.71
N ARG A 95 3.87 -1.99 8.09
CA ARG A 95 2.91 -1.29 8.97
C ARG A 95 3.43 -0.96 10.36
N LYS A 96 4.40 -1.72 10.86
CA LYS A 96 5.02 -1.48 12.18
C LYS A 96 6.07 -0.36 12.11
N ASN A 97 6.45 0.05 10.90
CA ASN A 97 7.43 1.10 10.65
C ASN A 97 6.73 2.33 10.03
N GLU A 98 6.55 3.38 10.82
CA GLU A 98 5.84 4.60 10.40
C GLU A 98 6.49 5.28 9.17
N TYR A 99 7.82 5.24 9.08
CA TYR A 99 8.56 5.81 7.94
C TYR A 99 8.18 5.11 6.63
N LEU A 100 8.11 3.79 6.62
CA LEU A 100 7.72 3.03 5.43
C LEU A 100 6.20 3.04 5.22
N TYR A 101 5.41 2.96 6.29
CA TYR A 101 3.95 2.99 6.21
C TYR A 101 3.41 4.28 5.61
N SER A 102 4.05 5.41 5.89
CA SER A 102 3.68 6.71 5.30
C SER A 102 4.04 6.81 3.80
N ARG A 103 4.93 5.96 3.27
CA ARG A 103 5.44 6.03 1.89
C ARG A 103 4.84 5.00 0.95
N TYR A 104 4.40 3.85 1.45
CA TYR A 104 4.01 2.72 0.61
C TYR A 104 2.60 2.19 0.91
N GLN A 105 1.90 1.77 -0.15
CA GLN A 105 0.67 0.97 -0.10
C GLN A 105 0.86 -0.30 -0.92
N PHE A 106 0.76 -1.46 -0.29
CA PHE A 106 0.79 -2.73 -1.01
C PHE A 106 -0.52 -2.98 -1.77
N ALA A 107 -0.43 -3.62 -2.93
CA ALA A 107 -1.55 -4.20 -3.65
C ALA A 107 -1.08 -5.42 -4.46
N TRP A 108 -1.98 -6.35 -4.74
CA TRP A 108 -1.67 -7.54 -5.54
C TRP A 108 -2.45 -7.57 -6.85
N LEU A 109 -1.85 -8.15 -7.87
CA LEU A 109 -2.41 -8.31 -9.21
C LEU A 109 -2.78 -9.78 -9.46
N ASP A 110 -3.96 -9.98 -10.01
CA ASP A 110 -4.45 -11.28 -10.46
C ASP A 110 -4.06 -11.47 -11.93
N GLY A 111 -2.81 -11.87 -12.15
CA GLY A 111 -2.20 -11.99 -13.47
C GLY A 111 -1.25 -10.83 -13.83
N PRO A 112 -0.44 -11.02 -14.88
CA PRO A 112 0.62 -10.10 -15.27
C PRO A 112 0.14 -8.91 -16.12
N GLU A 113 -1.11 -8.90 -16.59
CA GLU A 113 -1.57 -8.00 -17.66
C GLU A 113 -1.44 -6.53 -17.27
N VAL A 114 -1.85 -6.17 -16.06
CA VAL A 114 -1.75 -4.79 -15.56
C VAL A 114 -0.28 -4.38 -15.42
N ALA A 115 0.56 -5.26 -14.85
CA ALA A 115 1.97 -4.98 -14.66
C ALA A 115 2.72 -4.86 -15.99
N THR A 116 2.44 -5.76 -16.93
CA THR A 116 2.98 -5.77 -18.29
C THR A 116 2.65 -4.48 -19.03
N ASN A 117 1.43 -3.96 -18.88
CA ASN A 117 1.03 -2.68 -19.45
C ASN A 117 1.73 -1.48 -18.80
N ILE A 118 2.03 -1.54 -17.50
CA ILE A 118 2.77 -0.47 -16.80
C ILE A 118 4.23 -0.44 -17.26
N VAL A 119 4.89 -1.59 -17.30
CA VAL A 119 6.33 -1.66 -17.65
C VAL A 119 6.57 -1.66 -19.16
N MET A 120 5.50 -1.73 -19.96
CA MET A 120 5.57 -1.87 -21.42
C MET A 120 6.49 -3.03 -21.86
N GLY A 121 6.42 -4.14 -21.12
CA GLY A 121 7.34 -5.27 -21.23
C GLY A 121 6.86 -6.48 -20.43
N ASN A 122 7.53 -7.62 -20.58
CA ASN A 122 7.08 -8.86 -19.95
C ASN A 122 7.31 -8.86 -18.43
N MET A 123 6.27 -9.21 -17.67
CA MET A 123 6.26 -9.13 -16.21
C MET A 123 5.65 -10.43 -15.63
N GLU A 124 6.38 -11.54 -15.75
CA GLU A 124 5.86 -12.87 -15.40
C GLU A 124 5.76 -13.08 -13.88
N PRO A 125 4.69 -13.75 -13.39
CA PRO A 125 4.58 -14.10 -11.98
C PRO A 125 5.62 -15.14 -11.54
N PRO A 126 6.16 -15.08 -10.30
CA PRO A 126 5.95 -14.00 -9.33
C PRO A 126 6.84 -12.79 -9.64
N ASN A 127 6.32 -11.59 -9.46
CA ASN A 127 7.07 -10.35 -9.64
C ASN A 127 6.61 -9.25 -8.67
N ILE A 128 7.42 -8.20 -8.52
CA ILE A 128 7.12 -7.06 -7.66
C ILE A 128 7.71 -5.76 -8.25
N MET A 129 6.96 -4.68 -8.16
CA MET A 129 7.42 -3.34 -8.52
C MET A 129 6.89 -2.30 -7.52
N VAL A 130 7.53 -1.14 -7.47
CA VAL A 130 6.95 0.06 -6.87
C VAL A 130 6.52 0.99 -7.99
N PHE A 131 5.27 1.44 -7.95
CA PHE A 131 4.67 2.26 -8.99
C PHE A 131 4.20 3.60 -8.43
N ASN A 132 4.61 4.68 -9.09
CA ASN A 132 4.13 6.03 -8.83
C ASN A 132 3.00 6.35 -9.81
N TYR A 133 1.76 6.31 -9.32
CA TYR A 133 0.60 6.60 -10.16
C TYR A 133 0.57 8.05 -10.70
N SER A 134 1.23 9.00 -10.01
CA SER A 134 1.19 10.41 -10.40
C SER A 134 2.15 10.73 -11.55
N THR A 135 3.29 10.04 -11.60
CA THR A 135 4.33 10.27 -12.62
C THR A 135 4.41 9.17 -13.66
N TYR A 136 3.68 8.06 -13.46
CA TYR A 136 3.79 6.83 -14.25
C TYR A 136 5.18 6.18 -14.23
N GLU A 137 6.05 6.63 -13.34
CA GLU A 137 7.34 6.00 -13.09
C GLU A 137 7.17 4.74 -12.23
N PHE A 138 8.04 3.77 -12.44
CA PHE A 138 8.14 2.56 -11.64
C PHE A 138 9.59 2.21 -11.30
N TYR A 139 9.74 1.41 -10.25
CA TYR A 139 11.01 0.93 -9.74
C TYR A 139 10.96 -0.59 -9.61
N LEU A 140 12.03 -1.24 -10.06
CA LEU A 140 12.23 -2.69 -9.96
C LEU A 140 13.33 -2.99 -8.94
N SER A 141 13.23 -4.15 -8.31
CA SER A 141 14.31 -4.69 -7.48
C SER A 141 15.35 -5.36 -8.38
N ASP A 142 16.63 -5.26 -8.02
CA ASP A 142 17.69 -6.08 -8.63
C ASP A 142 17.65 -7.54 -8.13
N ASP A 143 16.94 -7.79 -7.02
CA ASP A 143 16.74 -9.15 -6.49
C ASP A 143 15.83 -9.97 -7.42
N GLU A 144 16.16 -11.25 -7.58
CA GLU A 144 15.31 -12.20 -8.30
C GLU A 144 13.97 -12.40 -7.56
N PRO A 145 12.80 -12.04 -8.15
CA PRO A 145 11.53 -12.02 -7.43
C PRO A 145 11.11 -13.35 -6.79
N GLN A 146 11.52 -14.47 -7.39
CA GLN A 146 11.26 -15.81 -6.88
C GLN A 146 11.97 -16.10 -5.55
N LYS A 147 13.13 -15.47 -5.32
CA LYS A 147 14.00 -15.66 -4.16
C LYS A 147 13.79 -14.60 -3.08
N MET A 148 13.05 -13.54 -3.38
CA MET A 148 12.77 -12.49 -2.40
C MET A 148 12.03 -13.04 -1.18
N THR A 149 12.57 -12.70 -0.01
CA THR A 149 12.00 -13.03 1.29
C THR A 149 11.18 -11.86 1.83
N ARG A 150 10.35 -12.11 2.85
CA ARG A 150 9.67 -11.04 3.61
C ARG A 150 10.65 -9.93 4.01
N ALA A 151 11.81 -10.31 4.55
CA ALA A 151 12.82 -9.37 5.02
C ALA A 151 13.49 -8.61 3.86
N SER A 152 13.84 -9.28 2.76
CA SER A 152 14.49 -8.61 1.63
C SER A 152 13.55 -7.61 0.94
N ILE A 153 12.24 -7.90 0.86
CA ILE A 153 11.24 -6.92 0.37
C ILE A 153 11.25 -5.66 1.23
N VAL A 154 11.21 -5.78 2.55
CA VAL A 154 11.23 -4.62 3.46
C VAL A 154 12.54 -3.84 3.35
N THR A 155 13.67 -4.54 3.28
CA THR A 155 14.99 -3.92 3.08
C THR A 155 15.05 -3.13 1.78
N TRP A 156 14.59 -3.71 0.67
CA TRP A 156 14.54 -3.04 -0.62
C TRP A 156 13.66 -1.78 -0.58
N LEU A 157 12.45 -1.86 -0.02
CA LEU A 157 11.57 -0.69 0.10
C LEU A 157 12.18 0.43 0.96
N ASN A 158 12.94 0.08 1.99
CA ASN A 158 13.65 1.06 2.81
C ASN A 158 14.79 1.73 2.02
N GLN A 159 15.61 0.95 1.33
CA GLN A 159 16.67 1.48 0.47
C GLN A 159 16.12 2.37 -0.66
N LEU A 160 15.00 1.97 -1.26
CA LEU A 160 14.33 2.74 -2.30
C LEU A 160 13.80 4.07 -1.74
N ALA A 161 13.20 4.07 -0.55
CA ALA A 161 12.72 5.29 0.09
C ALA A 161 13.87 6.28 0.32
N ASP A 162 14.99 5.80 0.87
CA ASP A 162 16.20 6.59 1.08
C ASP A 162 16.76 7.14 -0.25
N ALA A 163 16.75 6.34 -1.31
CA ALA A 163 17.26 6.73 -2.63
C ALA A 163 16.36 7.78 -3.30
N ILE A 164 15.04 7.69 -3.14
CA ILE A 164 14.09 8.68 -3.66
C ILE A 164 14.31 10.02 -2.94
N GLU A 165 14.46 10.01 -1.61
CA GLU A 165 14.71 11.24 -0.84
C GLU A 165 16.03 11.93 -1.23
N LYS A 166 17.05 11.13 -1.57
CA LYS A 166 18.35 11.64 -2.03
C LYS A 166 18.37 11.98 -3.53
N ASN A 167 17.27 11.78 -4.25
CA ASN A 167 17.21 11.89 -5.72
C ASN A 167 18.26 11.03 -6.45
N THR A 168 18.55 9.84 -5.90
CA THR A 168 19.49 8.87 -6.49
C THR A 168 18.79 7.60 -6.97
N ALA A 169 17.46 7.49 -6.81
CA ALA A 169 16.69 6.36 -7.31
C ALA A 169 16.62 6.38 -8.84
N VAL A 170 16.79 5.22 -9.47
CA VAL A 170 16.64 5.07 -10.93
C VAL A 170 15.19 4.70 -11.22
N ALA A 171 14.40 5.68 -11.62
CA ALA A 171 13.05 5.48 -12.12
C ALA A 171 13.08 4.93 -13.55
N GLN A 172 12.09 4.11 -13.87
CA GLN A 172 11.80 3.63 -15.22
C GLN A 172 10.38 4.08 -15.62
N GLY A 173 10.10 4.19 -16.92
CA GLY A 173 8.82 4.71 -17.41
C GLY A 173 8.70 6.23 -17.28
N GLY A 174 7.47 6.74 -17.40
CA GLY A 174 7.15 8.17 -17.50
C GLY A 174 6.57 8.57 -18.86
#